data_AF-A0A6A1PZI0-F1
#
_entry.id   AF-A0A6A1PZI0-F1
#
_cell.length_a   1.000
_cell.length_b   1.000
_cell.length_c   1.000
_cell.angle_alpha   90.00
_cell.angle_beta   90.00
_cell.angle_gamma   90.00
#
_symmetry.space_group_name_H-M   'P 1'
#
loop_
_entity.id
_entity.type
_entity.pdbx_description
1 polymer ?
#
loop_
_entity_poly.entity_id
_entity_poly.type
_entity_poly.pdbx_seq_one_letter_code
_entity_poly.pdbx_strand_id
1 'polypeptide(L)'
;GPFLKDYITIQSVASSSIVTLYFTDLGQQVSWTTVFLAEYTGPLLIYLLFYLRIPYIYDMKESSRRLRHPVVHLACFCHCIHYIRYLLETLFVHKVSAGHTPLKNLIKSCAFYWGFTSWIAYYINHPRYTPPCM
;
A
#
# COMPACT_ATOMS: atom_id res chain seq x y z
N GLY A 1 17.27 29.00 -5.74
CA GLY A 1 17.49 29.02 -4.27
C GLY A 1 16.96 27.74 -3.66
N PRO A 2 17.27 27.44 -2.39
CA PRO A 2 16.68 26.31 -1.68
C PRO A 2 15.17 26.52 -1.45
N PHE A 3 14.41 25.44 -1.31
CA PHE A 3 13.01 25.52 -0.92
C PHE A 3 12.89 26.06 0.51
N LEU A 4 11.91 26.96 0.72
CA LEU A 4 11.56 27.45 2.05
C LEU A 4 10.65 26.44 2.74
N LYS A 5 10.77 26.33 4.06
CA LYS A 5 9.89 25.49 4.89
C LYS A 5 8.62 26.25 5.25
N ASP A 6 7.53 25.53 5.43
CA ASP A 6 6.19 26.11 5.64
C ASP A 6 6.05 26.96 6.91
N TYR A 7 6.93 26.78 7.90
CA TYR A 7 6.91 27.52 9.15
C TYR A 7 7.72 28.83 9.14
N ILE A 8 8.36 29.18 8.02
CA ILE A 8 9.17 30.40 7.92
C ILE A 8 8.28 31.60 7.66
N THR A 9 8.36 32.61 8.53
CA THR A 9 7.67 33.88 8.35
C THR A 9 8.38 34.74 7.30
N ILE A 10 7.63 35.34 6.36
CA ILE A 10 8.21 36.17 5.30
C ILE A 10 9.04 37.34 5.87
N GLN A 11 8.63 37.91 7.01
CA GLN A 11 9.37 38.96 7.71
C GLN A 11 10.78 38.56 8.13
N SER A 12 11.04 37.29 8.48
CA SER A 12 12.39 36.86 8.84
C SER A 12 13.31 36.70 7.62
N VAL A 13 12.73 36.63 6.43
CA VAL A 13 13.47 36.51 5.16
C VAL A 13 13.67 37.90 4.52
N ALA A 14 12.71 38.79 4.67
CA ALA A 14 12.69 40.13 4.06
C ALA A 14 13.15 41.24 5.01
N SER A 15 14.07 40.94 5.94
CA SER A 15 14.35 41.79 7.11
C SER A 15 14.84 43.22 6.81
N SER A 16 15.23 43.57 5.57
CA SER A 16 15.54 44.96 5.13
C SER A 16 15.68 45.11 3.60
N SER A 17 15.18 44.18 2.78
CA SER A 17 15.40 44.19 1.32
C SER A 17 14.22 43.63 0.54
N ILE A 18 14.06 44.04 -0.72
CA ILE A 18 13.10 43.45 -1.66
C ILE A 18 13.51 42.00 -1.91
N VAL A 19 12.64 41.05 -1.56
CA VAL A 19 12.83 39.61 -1.80
C VAL A 19 11.90 39.19 -2.93
N THR A 20 12.46 38.60 -3.99
CA THR A 20 11.69 37.97 -5.06
C THR A 20 11.48 36.51 -4.73
N LEU A 21 10.21 36.11 -4.53
CA LEU A 21 9.83 34.72 -4.31
C LEU A 21 9.44 34.07 -5.63
N TYR A 22 9.94 32.85 -5.86
CA TYR A 22 9.56 32.01 -6.98
C TYR A 22 8.71 30.87 -6.48
N PHE A 23 7.50 30.73 -7.03
CA PHE A 23 6.63 29.60 -6.76
C PHE A 23 6.86 28.54 -7.83
N THR A 24 7.16 27.32 -7.40
CA THR A 24 7.28 26.15 -8.27
C THR A 24 6.11 25.24 -8.00
N ASP A 25 5.32 24.97 -9.03
CA ASP A 25 4.26 23.95 -8.96
C ASP A 25 4.87 22.55 -9.02
N LEU A 26 4.67 21.76 -7.97
CA LEU A 26 5.13 20.38 -7.86
C LEU A 26 4.05 19.37 -8.30
N GLY A 27 2.89 19.85 -8.78
CA GLY A 27 1.72 19.05 -9.14
C GLY A 27 0.97 18.51 -7.92
N GLN A 28 0.02 17.61 -8.16
CA GLN A 28 -0.82 17.05 -7.11
C GLN A 28 0.01 16.23 -6.10
N GLN A 29 -0.03 16.69 -4.85
CA GLN A 29 0.66 16.10 -3.72
C GLN A 29 -0.31 15.30 -2.84
N VAL A 30 0.18 14.23 -2.23
CA VAL A 30 -0.55 13.42 -1.24
C VAL A 30 0.32 13.21 -0.01
N SER A 31 -0.30 13.07 1.16
CA SER A 31 0.45 12.80 2.38
C SER A 31 1.09 11.42 2.33
N TRP A 32 2.30 11.30 2.86
CA TRP A 32 2.98 10.01 3.01
C TRP A 32 2.19 9.01 3.85
N THR A 33 1.46 9.48 4.88
CA THR A 33 0.59 8.60 5.66
C THR A 33 -0.49 7.97 4.78
N THR A 34 -1.13 8.76 3.91
CA THR A 34 -2.09 8.25 2.92
C THR A 34 -1.43 7.27 1.96
N VAL A 35 -0.19 7.53 1.55
CA VAL A 35 0.56 6.66 0.64
C VAL A 35 0.74 5.27 1.24
N PHE A 36 1.28 5.19 2.46
CA PHE A 36 1.52 3.92 3.14
C PHE A 36 0.22 3.19 3.47
N LEU A 37 -0.82 3.90 3.93
CA LEU A 37 -2.12 3.28 4.19
C LEU A 37 -2.71 2.65 2.93
N ALA A 38 -2.71 3.35 1.79
CA ALA A 38 -3.21 2.81 0.53
C ALA A 38 -2.33 1.66 0.00
N GLU A 39 -1.00 1.81 0.10
CA GLU A 39 -0.04 0.80 -0.31
C GLU A 39 -0.25 -0.52 0.45
N TYR A 40 -0.52 -0.49 1.76
CA TYR A 40 -0.66 -1.68 2.61
C TYR A 40 -2.09 -2.22 2.71
N THR A 41 -3.11 -1.36 2.56
CA THR A 41 -4.51 -1.80 2.57
C THR A 41 -4.82 -2.69 1.37
N GLY A 42 -4.27 -2.36 0.19
CA GLY A 42 -4.52 -3.15 -1.01
C GLY A 42 -4.09 -4.60 -0.91
N PRO A 43 -2.83 -4.93 -0.57
CA PRO A 43 -2.37 -6.30 -0.38
C PRO A 43 -3.21 -7.10 0.61
N LEU A 44 -3.68 -6.48 1.69
CA LEU A 44 -4.56 -7.13 2.66
C LEU A 44 -5.90 -7.53 2.01
N LEU A 45 -6.58 -6.57 1.37
CA LEU A 45 -7.88 -6.80 0.76
C LEU A 45 -7.80 -7.74 -0.45
N ILE A 46 -6.82 -7.53 -1.32
CA ILE A 46 -6.59 -8.33 -2.52
C ILE A 46 -6.36 -9.78 -2.14
N TYR A 47 -5.47 -10.07 -1.19
CA TYR A 47 -5.21 -11.45 -0.78
C TYR A 47 -6.48 -12.12 -0.22
N LEU A 48 -7.26 -11.40 0.60
CA LEU A 48 -8.53 -11.91 1.12
C LEU A 48 -9.53 -12.24 0.00
N LEU A 49 -9.62 -11.44 -1.06
CA LEU A 49 -10.48 -11.73 -2.22
C LEU A 49 -10.10 -13.05 -2.91
N PHE A 50 -8.79 -13.31 -3.11
CA PHE A 50 -8.31 -14.58 -3.66
C PHE A 50 -8.56 -15.75 -2.70
N TYR A 51 -8.31 -15.57 -1.40
CA TYR A 51 -8.55 -16.59 -0.38
C TYR A 51 -10.03 -16.99 -0.26
N LEU A 52 -10.93 -16.00 -0.33
CA LEU A 52 -12.37 -16.22 -0.36
C LEU A 52 -12.82 -16.92 -1.66
N ARG A 53 -11.98 -16.92 -2.70
CA ARG A 53 -12.26 -17.46 -4.04
C ARG A 53 -13.55 -16.87 -4.59
N ILE A 54 -13.62 -15.53 -4.61
CA ILE A 54 -14.79 -14.85 -5.15
C ILE A 54 -15.08 -15.35 -6.57
N PRO A 55 -16.37 -15.39 -6.98
CA PRO A 55 -16.77 -15.59 -8.37
C PRO A 55 -15.85 -14.84 -9.34
N TYR A 56 -15.61 -15.40 -10.52
CA TYR A 56 -14.81 -14.82 -11.62
C TYR A 56 -13.29 -14.91 -11.49
N ILE A 57 -12.72 -15.18 -10.31
CA ILE A 57 -11.26 -15.41 -10.19
C ILE A 57 -10.87 -16.85 -10.56
N TYR A 58 -11.67 -17.82 -10.09
CA TYR A 58 -11.47 -19.24 -10.33
C TYR A 58 -12.75 -19.89 -10.82
N ASP A 59 -12.64 -21.10 -11.38
CA ASP A 59 -13.83 -21.88 -11.74
C ASP A 59 -14.68 -22.18 -10.49
N MET A 60 -15.98 -21.90 -10.59
CA MET A 60 -16.93 -22.03 -9.47
C MET A 60 -17.15 -23.48 -9.06
N LYS A 61 -17.20 -24.42 -10.02
CA LYS A 61 -17.40 -25.85 -9.73
C LYS A 61 -16.16 -26.39 -9.03
N GLU A 62 -14.98 -25.96 -9.43
CA GLU A 62 -13.74 -26.39 -8.79
C GLU A 62 -13.54 -25.79 -7.41
N SER A 63 -13.87 -24.50 -7.24
CA SER A 63 -13.75 -23.79 -5.97
C SER A 63 -14.68 -24.34 -4.88
N SER A 64 -15.87 -24.79 -5.26
CA SER A 64 -16.87 -25.39 -4.35
C SER A 64 -16.55 -26.84 -3.99
N ARG A 65 -15.97 -27.61 -4.93
CA ARG A 65 -15.66 -29.04 -4.71
C ARG A 65 -14.36 -29.25 -3.95
N ARG A 66 -13.40 -28.33 -4.04
CA ARG A 66 -12.06 -28.49 -3.44
C ARG A 66 -11.91 -27.69 -2.15
N LEU A 67 -11.77 -28.39 -1.04
CA LEU A 67 -11.39 -27.81 0.25
C LEU A 67 -10.00 -27.17 0.18
N ARG A 68 -9.76 -26.15 1.01
CA ARG A 68 -8.44 -25.49 1.14
C ARG A 68 -7.57 -26.32 2.06
N HIS A 69 -6.30 -26.46 1.71
CA HIS A 69 -5.33 -27.13 2.59
C HIS A 69 -5.02 -26.26 3.82
N PRO A 70 -4.67 -26.85 4.98
CA PRO A 70 -4.30 -26.10 6.19
C PRO A 70 -3.21 -25.05 5.95
N VAL A 71 -2.23 -25.35 5.09
CA VAL A 71 -1.16 -24.42 4.69
C VAL A 71 -1.70 -23.14 4.01
N VAL A 72 -2.80 -23.22 3.27
CA VAL A 72 -3.42 -22.05 2.63
C VAL A 72 -4.05 -21.13 3.69
N HIS A 73 -4.68 -21.73 4.71
CA HIS A 73 -5.21 -20.97 5.87
C HIS A 73 -4.09 -20.28 6.64
N LEU A 74 -2.99 -20.99 6.90
CA LEU A 74 -1.82 -20.44 7.57
C LEU A 74 -1.20 -19.28 6.76
N ALA A 75 -1.05 -19.46 5.44
CA ALA A 75 -0.54 -18.41 4.56
C ALA A 75 -1.43 -17.16 4.60
N CYS A 76 -2.74 -17.32 4.54
CA CYS A 76 -3.69 -16.21 4.68
C CYS A 76 -3.57 -15.51 6.03
N PHE A 77 -3.49 -16.27 7.12
CA PHE A 77 -3.35 -15.72 8.47
C PHE A 77 -2.06 -14.91 8.62
N CYS A 78 -0.92 -15.47 8.19
CA CYS A 78 0.36 -14.79 8.22
C CYS A 78 0.36 -13.50 7.38
N HIS A 79 -0.20 -13.56 6.16
CA HIS A 79 -0.31 -12.40 5.28
C HIS A 79 -1.18 -11.29 5.90
N CYS A 80 -2.32 -11.66 6.49
CA CYS A 80 -3.20 -10.70 7.14
C CYS A 80 -2.52 -10.03 8.34
N ILE A 81 -1.89 -10.81 9.24
CA ILE A 81 -1.16 -10.25 10.39
C ILE A 81 -0.05 -9.32 9.93
N HIS A 82 0.71 -9.71 8.90
CA HIS A 82 1.80 -8.92 8.36
C HIS A 82 1.31 -7.53 7.92
N TYR A 83 0.27 -7.45 7.10
CA TYR A 83 -0.24 -6.16 6.61
C TYR A 83 -1.05 -5.38 7.65
N ILE A 84 -1.77 -6.05 8.55
CA ILE A 84 -2.43 -5.38 9.68
C ILE A 84 -1.40 -4.70 10.57
N ARG A 85 -0.28 -5.39 10.88
CA ARG A 85 0.82 -4.79 11.62
C ARG A 85 1.33 -3.52 10.94
N TYR A 86 1.61 -3.56 9.63
CA TYR A 86 2.07 -2.37 8.90
C TYR A 86 1.07 -1.22 8.93
N LEU A 87 -0.23 -1.51 8.82
CA LEU A 87 -1.27 -0.48 8.93
C LEU A 87 -1.28 0.15 10.33
N LEU A 88 -1.22 -0.66 11.38
CA LEU A 88 -1.16 -0.17 12.76
C LEU A 88 0.12 0.62 13.03
N GLU A 89 1.27 0.14 12.54
CA GLU A 89 2.54 0.87 12.65
C GLU A 89 2.48 2.22 11.94
N THR A 90 1.89 2.27 10.74
CA THR A 90 1.69 3.51 9.98
C THR A 90 0.79 4.50 10.72
N LEU A 91 -0.27 4.02 11.38
CA LEU A 91 -1.23 4.87 12.09
C LEU A 91 -0.72 5.36 13.44
N PHE A 92 -0.04 4.50 14.21
CA PHE A 92 0.20 4.74 15.63
C PHE A 92 1.68 4.92 16.00
N VAL A 93 2.61 4.39 15.20
CA VAL A 93 4.03 4.35 15.55
C VAL A 93 4.85 5.30 14.66
N HIS A 94 4.57 5.33 13.37
CA HIS A 94 5.35 6.08 12.41
C HIS A 94 5.10 7.60 12.52
N LYS A 95 6.20 8.35 12.69
CA LYS A 95 6.21 9.80 12.55
C LYS A 95 6.90 10.15 11.24
N VAL A 96 6.11 10.51 10.22
CA VAL A 96 6.67 10.91 8.92
C VAL A 96 7.20 12.35 9.01
N SER A 97 8.46 12.55 8.66
CA SER A 97 9.14 13.84 8.72
C SER A 97 8.88 14.75 7.49
N ALA A 98 8.63 14.15 6.33
CA ALA A 98 8.18 14.86 5.13
C ALA A 98 6.65 14.82 5.05
N GLY A 99 6.02 15.97 4.76
CA GLY A 99 4.56 16.04 4.74
C GLY A 99 3.92 15.32 3.55
N HIS A 100 4.54 15.41 2.37
CA HIS A 100 3.89 15.05 1.11
C HIS A 100 4.83 14.44 0.05
N THR A 101 4.24 13.77 -0.92
CA THR A 101 4.88 13.18 -2.10
C THR A 101 4.00 13.32 -3.34
N PRO A 102 4.55 13.34 -4.56
CA PRO A 102 3.75 13.38 -5.78
C PRO A 102 2.80 12.18 -5.88
N LEU A 103 1.55 12.41 -6.30
CA LEU A 103 0.52 11.37 -6.46
C LEU A 103 0.98 10.20 -7.34
N LYS A 104 1.82 10.46 -8.35
CA LYS A 104 2.38 9.43 -9.23
C LYS A 104 3.17 8.36 -8.46
N ASN A 105 3.78 8.71 -7.32
CA ASN A 105 4.50 7.75 -6.49
C ASN A 105 3.54 6.79 -5.79
N LEU A 106 2.43 7.30 -5.23
CA LEU A 106 1.36 6.46 -4.66
C LEU A 106 0.87 5.43 -5.67
N ILE A 107 0.58 5.86 -6.91
CA ILE A 107 0.06 4.96 -7.96
C ILE A 107 1.09 3.86 -8.29
N LYS A 108 2.36 4.21 -8.47
CA LYS A 108 3.43 3.25 -8.77
C LYS A 108 3.61 2.24 -7.64
N SER A 109 3.66 2.73 -6.40
CA SER A 109 3.73 1.92 -5.19
C SER A 109 2.57 0.93 -5.11
N CYS A 110 1.33 1.43 -5.21
CA CYS A 110 0.15 0.57 -5.16
C CYS A 110 0.17 -0.46 -6.28
N ALA A 111 0.40 -0.05 -7.53
CA ALA A 111 0.45 -0.97 -8.67
C ALA A 111 1.46 -2.11 -8.45
N PHE A 112 2.64 -1.78 -7.92
CA PHE A 112 3.66 -2.76 -7.60
C PHE A 112 3.18 -3.74 -6.51
N TYR A 113 2.88 -3.25 -5.31
CA TYR A 113 2.52 -4.12 -4.18
C TYR A 113 1.23 -4.91 -4.40
N TRP A 114 0.22 -4.27 -5.01
CA TRP A 114 -1.08 -4.88 -5.27
C TRP A 114 -0.95 -5.95 -6.37
N GLY A 115 -0.18 -5.67 -7.42
CA GLY A 115 0.08 -6.61 -8.51
C GLY A 115 0.85 -7.84 -8.04
N PHE A 116 1.94 -7.65 -7.30
CA PHE A 116 2.70 -8.77 -6.74
C PHE A 116 1.87 -9.59 -5.76
N THR A 117 1.07 -8.94 -4.91
CA THR A 117 0.15 -9.64 -4.00
C THR A 117 -0.89 -10.45 -4.76
N SER A 118 -1.47 -9.90 -5.83
CA SER A 118 -2.41 -10.62 -6.68
C SER A 118 -1.77 -11.85 -7.30
N TRP A 119 -0.54 -11.72 -7.83
CA TRP A 119 0.19 -12.82 -8.44
C TRP A 119 0.42 -13.97 -7.45
N ILE A 120 0.99 -13.69 -6.27
CA ILE A 120 1.24 -14.74 -5.27
C ILE A 120 -0.06 -15.35 -4.74
N ALA A 121 -1.08 -14.52 -4.49
CA ALA A 121 -2.34 -14.95 -3.91
C ALA A 121 -3.12 -15.84 -4.89
N TYR A 122 -3.03 -15.55 -6.19
CA TYR A 122 -3.64 -16.37 -7.23
C TYR A 122 -3.17 -17.82 -7.14
N TYR A 123 -1.85 -18.06 -7.07
CA TYR A 123 -1.29 -19.42 -7.06
C TYR A 123 -1.51 -20.14 -5.72
N ILE A 124 -1.29 -19.46 -4.60
CA ILE A 124 -1.41 -20.07 -3.26
C ILE A 124 -2.86 -20.48 -2.98
N ASN A 125 -3.84 -19.66 -3.38
CA ASN A 125 -5.25 -19.91 -3.10
C ASN A 125 -5.98 -20.70 -4.19
N HIS A 126 -5.29 -21.01 -5.31
CA HIS A 126 -5.89 -21.71 -6.45
C HIS A 126 -6.53 -23.04 -5.99
N PRO A 127 -7.72 -23.42 -6.48
CA PRO A 127 -8.37 -24.68 -6.14
C PRO A 127 -7.49 -25.92 -6.38
N ARG A 128 -6.63 -25.87 -7.39
CA ARG A 128 -5.65 -26.93 -7.74
C ARG A 128 -4.34 -26.87 -6.97
N TYR A 129 -4.19 -26.00 -5.99
CA TYR A 129 -2.97 -25.90 -5.21
C TYR A 129 -2.64 -27.26 -4.56
N THR A 130 -1.40 -27.71 -4.73
CA THR A 130 -0.87 -28.93 -4.11
C THR A 130 0.29 -28.57 -3.19
N PRO A 131 0.24 -28.91 -1.89
CA PRO A 131 1.37 -28.67 -1.00
C PRO A 131 2.60 -29.50 -1.45
N PRO A 132 3.82 -28.95 -1.30
CA PRO A 132 5.05 -29.62 -1.75
C PRO A 132 5.40 -30.88 -0.95
N CYS A 133 4.91 -31.01 0.29
CA CYS A 133 5.07 -32.18 1.13
C CYS A 133 3.67 -32.73 1.43
N MET A 134 3.33 -33.90 0.88
CA MET A 134 2.23 -34.74 1.38
C MET A 134 2.78 -35.76 2.37
#